data_AF-A0A3D2AIV3-F1
#
_entry.id   AF-A0A3D2AIV3-F1
#
_cell.length_a   1.000
_cell.length_b   1.000
_cell.length_c   1.000
_cell.angle_alpha   90.00
_cell.angle_beta   90.00
_cell.angle_gamma   90.00
#
_symmetry.space_group_name_H-M   'P 1'
#
loop_
_entity.id
_entity.type
_entity.pdbx_description
1 polymer ?
#
loop_
_entity_poly.entity_id
_entity_poly.type
_entity_poly.pdbx_seq_one_letter_code
_entity_poly.pdbx_strand_id
1 'polypeptide(L)'
;NNNIDNTRFDPATTPELVQALQQMSYQALHFLRQHLGARMAAEELVYQGESRLKDQAYQLTDRYIDRAKKLIPLYQSQIGSPNPERAMANALQMIATMITSQSMRPTPHLPHDDDALVAVLVQGAGGMLELKPCP
;
A
#
# COMPACT_ATOMS: atom_id res chain seq x y z
N ASN A 1 -13.98 0.95 13.17
CA ASN A 1 -12.64 0.70 13.74
C ASN A 1 -11.65 0.09 12.73
N ASN A 2 -11.67 0.51 11.45
CA ASN A 2 -10.69 0.10 10.43
C ASN A 2 -9.61 1.18 10.30
N ASN A 3 -8.76 1.30 11.33
CA ASN A 3 -7.62 2.20 11.28
C ASN A 3 -6.35 1.37 11.04
N ILE A 4 -5.53 1.77 10.06
CA ILE A 4 -4.27 1.12 9.69
C ILE A 4 -3.30 1.01 10.89
N ASP A 5 -3.46 1.90 11.86
CA ASP A 5 -2.68 1.91 13.10
C ASP A 5 -2.89 0.62 13.93
N ASN A 6 -4.09 0.02 13.85
CA ASN A 6 -4.46 -1.15 14.65
C ASN A 6 -4.10 -2.49 13.99
N THR A 7 -3.61 -2.48 12.76
CA THR A 7 -3.34 -3.73 12.02
C THR A 7 -2.13 -4.45 12.61
N ARG A 8 -2.39 -5.60 13.23
CA ARG A 8 -1.32 -6.51 13.70
C ARG A 8 -1.19 -7.66 12.70
N PHE A 9 0.04 -7.94 12.32
CA PHE A 9 0.37 -9.11 11.52
C PHE A 9 1.00 -10.13 12.44
N ASP A 10 0.41 -11.30 12.47
CA ASP A 10 0.92 -12.46 13.18
C ASP A 10 1.17 -13.56 12.13
N PRO A 11 2.42 -14.00 11.91
CA PRO A 11 2.73 -15.11 11.03
C PRO A 11 1.96 -16.40 11.37
N ALA A 12 1.46 -16.55 12.60
CA ALA A 12 0.62 -17.68 12.98
C ALA A 12 -0.78 -17.64 12.33
N THR A 13 -1.31 -16.45 12.04
CA THR A 13 -2.64 -16.28 11.41
C THR A 13 -2.56 -15.87 9.94
N THR A 14 -1.44 -15.25 9.54
CA THR A 14 -1.17 -14.81 8.17
C THR A 14 0.21 -15.35 7.77
N PRO A 15 0.33 -16.64 7.42
CA PRO A 15 1.63 -17.30 7.23
C PRO A 15 2.38 -16.82 6.00
N GLU A 16 1.68 -16.30 4.99
CA GLU A 16 2.26 -15.89 3.72
C GLU A 16 2.32 -14.37 3.58
N LEU A 17 3.46 -13.89 3.08
CA LEU A 17 3.68 -12.48 2.80
C LEU A 17 2.66 -11.92 1.80
N VAL A 18 2.26 -12.72 0.80
CA VAL A 18 1.22 -12.35 -0.18
C VAL A 18 -0.09 -12.01 0.52
N GLN A 19 -0.51 -12.84 1.49
CA GLN A 19 -1.74 -12.62 2.26
C GLN A 19 -1.62 -11.37 3.14
N ALA A 20 -0.46 -11.15 3.76
CA ALA A 20 -0.18 -9.96 4.54
C ALA A 20 -0.24 -8.68 3.68
N LEU A 21 0.39 -8.69 2.50
CA LEU A 21 0.34 -7.58 1.54
C LEU A 21 -1.07 -7.32 1.03
N GLN A 22 -1.85 -8.37 0.77
CA GLN A 22 -3.24 -8.25 0.35
C GLN A 22 -4.10 -7.60 1.44
N GLN A 23 -4.02 -8.10 2.69
CA GLN A 23 -4.73 -7.51 3.83
C GLN A 23 -4.33 -6.04 4.05
N MET A 24 -3.05 -5.71 3.94
CA MET A 24 -2.57 -4.33 4.03
C MET A 24 -3.14 -3.44 2.93
N SER A 25 -3.13 -3.93 1.69
CA SER A 25 -3.60 -3.18 0.52
C SER A 25 -5.09 -2.85 0.63
N TYR A 26 -5.91 -3.80 1.09
CA TYR A 26 -7.34 -3.54 1.35
C TYR A 26 -7.57 -2.50 2.43
N GLN A 27 -6.82 -2.56 3.52
CA GLN A 27 -6.94 -1.58 4.60
C GLN A 27 -6.50 -0.19 4.14
N ALA A 28 -5.44 -0.12 3.34
CA ALA A 28 -4.98 1.12 2.72
C ALA A 28 -6.06 1.69 1.79
N LEU A 29 -6.61 0.88 0.89
CA LEU A 29 -7.66 1.28 -0.03
C LEU A 29 -8.88 1.82 0.72
N HIS A 30 -9.35 1.11 1.75
CA HIS A 30 -10.47 1.53 2.57
C HIS A 30 -10.18 2.85 3.30
N PHE A 31 -9.02 2.95 3.95
CA PHE A 31 -8.60 4.14 4.67
C PHE A 31 -8.45 5.36 3.73
N LEU A 32 -7.87 5.17 2.54
CA LEU A 32 -7.67 6.23 1.57
C LEU A 32 -8.99 6.70 0.95
N ARG A 33 -9.93 5.79 0.68
CA ARG A 33 -11.28 6.14 0.21
C ARG A 33 -12.08 6.95 1.22
N GLN A 34 -11.95 6.67 2.52
CA GLN A 34 -12.59 7.47 3.58
C GLN A 34 -12.12 8.92 3.61
N HIS A 35 -10.92 9.20 3.08
CA HIS A 35 -10.31 10.53 3.06
C HIS A 35 -10.27 11.14 1.65
N LEU A 36 -11.05 10.60 0.71
CA LEU A 36 -11.00 11.00 -0.70
C LEU A 36 -11.26 12.50 -0.91
N GLY A 37 -12.27 13.06 -0.25
CA GLY A 37 -12.60 14.49 -0.37
C GLY A 37 -11.45 15.40 0.12
N ALA A 38 -10.78 15.03 1.20
CA ALA A 38 -9.61 15.77 1.70
C ALA A 38 -8.43 15.68 0.72
N ARG A 39 -8.26 14.54 0.03
CA ARG A 39 -7.21 14.34 -0.97
C ARG A 39 -7.48 15.06 -2.28
N MET A 40 -8.72 15.03 -2.78
CA MET A 40 -9.11 15.82 -3.95
C MET A 40 -8.92 17.32 -3.70
N ALA A 41 -9.36 17.82 -2.53
CA ALA A 41 -9.11 19.19 -2.13
C ALA A 41 -7.60 19.50 -2.05
N ALA A 42 -6.79 18.59 -1.50
CA ALA A 42 -5.34 18.75 -1.49
C ALA A 42 -4.74 18.77 -2.90
N GLU A 43 -5.19 17.92 -3.82
CA GLU A 43 -4.71 17.90 -5.22
C GLU A 43 -5.03 19.21 -5.93
N GLU A 44 -6.26 19.73 -5.80
CA GLU A 44 -6.67 21.02 -6.36
C GLU A 44 -5.82 22.18 -5.79
N LEU A 45 -5.48 22.13 -4.51
CA LEU A 45 -4.67 23.14 -3.82
C LEU A 45 -3.16 23.01 -4.07
N VAL A 46 -2.65 21.81 -4.41
CA VAL A 46 -1.26 21.61 -4.86
C VAL A 46 -0.99 22.41 -6.13
N TYR A 47 -1.96 22.51 -7.03
CA TYR A 47 -1.87 23.37 -8.22
C TYR A 47 -1.94 24.87 -7.88
N GLN A 48 -2.43 25.23 -6.69
CA GLN A 48 -2.55 26.61 -6.21
C GLN A 48 -1.45 27.03 -5.21
N GLY A 49 -0.56 26.12 -4.81
CA GLY A 49 0.62 26.43 -4.00
C GLY A 49 0.45 26.38 -2.47
N GLU A 50 -0.68 25.87 -1.94
CA GLU A 50 -0.90 25.78 -0.49
C GLU A 50 -0.37 24.44 0.10
N SER A 51 0.61 24.52 1.02
CA SER A 51 1.37 23.33 1.47
C SER A 51 0.66 22.46 2.51
N ARG A 52 -0.23 23.01 3.34
CA ARG A 52 -0.67 22.32 4.56
C ARG A 52 -1.55 21.09 4.30
N LEU A 53 -2.42 21.15 3.29
CA LEU A 53 -3.29 20.02 2.90
C LEU A 53 -2.52 18.98 2.06
N LYS A 54 -1.55 19.44 1.27
CA LYS A 54 -0.56 18.58 0.59
C LYS A 54 0.19 17.72 1.61
N ASP A 55 0.69 18.32 2.69
CA ASP A 55 1.43 17.62 3.74
C ASP A 55 0.55 16.56 4.43
N GLN A 56 -0.73 16.87 4.69
CA GLN A 56 -1.67 15.91 5.27
C GLN A 56 -1.96 14.72 4.33
N ALA A 57 -2.04 14.95 3.01
CA ALA A 57 -2.27 13.89 2.03
C ALA A 57 -1.06 12.94 1.89
N TYR A 58 0.16 13.46 1.99
CA TYR A 58 1.40 12.65 2.04
C TYR A 58 1.53 11.88 3.34
N GLN A 59 1.19 12.47 4.49
CA GLN A 59 1.20 11.80 5.79
C GLN A 59 0.29 10.56 5.84
N LEU A 60 -0.76 10.47 5.01
CA LEU A 60 -1.59 9.27 4.90
C LEU A 60 -0.86 8.12 4.19
N THR A 61 -0.09 8.43 3.15
CA THR A 61 0.76 7.46 2.42
C THR A 61 1.95 7.02 3.27
N ASP A 62 2.60 7.96 3.96
CA ASP A 62 3.75 7.67 4.81
C ASP A 62 3.38 6.75 5.97
N ARG A 63 2.20 6.97 6.58
CA ARG A 63 1.67 6.08 7.63
C ARG A 63 1.47 4.65 7.14
N TYR A 64 0.96 4.47 5.91
CA TYR A 64 0.84 3.14 5.31
C TYR A 64 2.21 2.47 5.14
N ILE A 65 3.18 3.19 4.58
CA ILE A 65 4.54 2.68 4.34
C ILE A 65 5.22 2.31 5.65
N ASP A 66 5.16 3.17 6.67
CA ASP A 66 5.78 2.92 7.97
C ASP A 66 5.15 1.73 8.71
N ARG A 67 3.85 1.50 8.52
CA ARG A 67 3.21 0.30 9.07
C ARG A 67 3.67 -0.95 8.33
N ALA A 68 3.74 -0.88 7.02
CA ALA A 68 4.10 -1.99 6.15
C ALA A 68 5.57 -2.40 6.26
N LYS A 69 6.47 -1.47 6.59
CA LYS A 69 7.87 -1.80 6.93
C LYS A 69 7.99 -2.82 8.07
N LYS A 70 6.99 -2.90 8.97
CA LYS A 70 6.99 -3.89 10.06
C LYS A 70 6.77 -5.33 9.58
N LEU A 71 6.34 -5.53 8.33
CA LEU A 71 6.27 -6.86 7.70
C LEU A 71 7.66 -7.39 7.35
N ILE A 72 8.64 -6.52 7.09
CA ILE A 72 9.98 -6.90 6.61
C ILE A 72 10.63 -7.96 7.50
N PRO A 73 10.82 -7.75 8.83
CA PRO A 73 11.47 -8.74 9.67
C PRO A 73 10.64 -10.03 9.86
N LEU A 74 9.31 -9.98 9.67
CA LEU A 74 8.42 -11.12 9.88
C LEU A 74 8.45 -12.12 8.72
N TYR A 75 8.63 -11.60 7.50
CA TYR A 75 8.52 -12.39 6.26
C TYR A 75 9.81 -12.39 5.43
N GLN A 76 10.93 -11.96 6.00
CA GLN A 76 12.21 -11.84 5.30
C GLN A 76 12.63 -13.13 4.59
N SER A 77 12.32 -14.30 5.16
CA SER A 77 12.63 -15.60 4.57
C SER A 77 11.92 -15.89 3.23
N GLN A 78 10.79 -15.23 2.98
CA GLN A 78 9.97 -15.39 1.77
C GLN A 78 10.38 -14.43 0.64
N ILE A 79 11.28 -13.48 0.92
CA ILE A 79 11.75 -12.49 -0.04
C ILE A 79 13.00 -13.04 -0.75
N GLY A 80 12.96 -13.12 -2.08
CA GLY A 80 14.09 -13.58 -2.90
C GLY A 80 15.09 -12.51 -3.25
N SER A 81 14.66 -11.24 -3.23
CA SER A 81 15.51 -10.11 -3.62
C SER A 81 16.81 -10.04 -2.79
N PRO A 82 17.96 -9.70 -3.42
CA PRO A 82 19.24 -9.54 -2.71
C PRO A 82 19.24 -8.39 -1.70
N ASN A 83 18.28 -7.45 -1.80
CA ASN A 83 18.04 -6.41 -0.80
C ASN A 83 16.56 -6.40 -0.39
N PRO A 84 16.14 -7.27 0.55
CA PRO A 84 14.74 -7.43 0.94
C PRO A 84 14.08 -6.14 1.44
N GLU A 85 14.82 -5.32 2.20
CA GLU A 85 14.32 -4.07 2.76
C GLU A 85 13.97 -3.08 1.65
N ARG A 86 14.88 -2.88 0.69
CA ARG A 86 14.66 -1.99 -0.45
C ARG A 86 13.56 -2.50 -1.37
N ALA A 87 13.54 -3.80 -1.65
CA ALA A 87 12.50 -4.41 -2.47
C ALA A 87 11.11 -4.23 -1.86
N MET A 88 11.00 -4.43 -0.54
CA MET A 88 9.77 -4.18 0.19
C MET A 88 9.38 -2.71 0.18
N ALA A 89 10.31 -1.80 0.45
CA ALA A 89 10.04 -0.36 0.39
C ALA A 89 9.50 0.06 -0.99
N ASN A 90 10.10 -0.45 -2.08
CA ASN A 90 9.65 -0.17 -3.44
C ASN A 90 8.25 -0.76 -3.71
N ALA A 91 8.01 -2.01 -3.32
CA ALA A 91 6.72 -2.68 -3.49
C ALA A 91 5.60 -1.94 -2.76
N LEU A 92 5.86 -1.54 -1.51
CA LEU A 92 4.91 -0.78 -0.69
C LEU A 92 4.65 0.61 -1.25
N GLN A 93 5.71 1.31 -1.69
CA GLN A 93 5.57 2.61 -2.35
C GLN A 93 4.72 2.49 -3.62
N MET A 94 4.93 1.47 -4.44
CA MET A 94 4.14 1.22 -5.64
C MET A 94 2.66 1.02 -5.28
N ILE A 95 2.35 0.11 -4.34
CA ILE A 95 0.98 -0.14 -3.90
C ILE A 95 0.32 1.16 -3.40
N ALA A 96 1.01 1.89 -2.52
CA ALA A 96 0.45 3.11 -1.92
C ALA A 96 0.18 4.21 -2.95
N THR A 97 1.11 4.43 -3.88
CA THR A 97 0.97 5.42 -4.95
C THR A 97 -0.15 5.04 -5.91
N MET A 98 -0.26 3.77 -6.29
CA MET A 98 -1.29 3.31 -7.23
C MET A 98 -2.69 3.37 -6.61
N ILE A 99 -2.84 2.93 -5.36
CA ILE A 99 -4.11 3.08 -4.62
C ILE A 99 -4.49 4.56 -4.49
N THR A 100 -3.51 5.41 -4.17
CA THR A 100 -3.71 6.86 -4.07
C THR A 100 -4.19 7.45 -5.40
N SER A 101 -3.48 7.18 -6.49
CA SER A 101 -3.83 7.63 -7.84
C SER A 101 -5.22 7.17 -8.24
N GLN A 102 -5.50 5.86 -8.13
CA GLN A 102 -6.77 5.27 -8.53
C GLN A 102 -7.95 5.76 -7.66
N SER A 103 -7.70 6.12 -6.40
CA SER A 103 -8.71 6.72 -5.54
C SER A 103 -9.08 8.14 -5.99
N MET A 104 -8.11 8.97 -6.37
CA MET A 104 -8.33 10.37 -6.75
C MET A 104 -8.82 10.53 -8.19
N ARG A 105 -8.19 9.80 -9.12
CA ARG A 105 -8.50 9.82 -10.56
C ARG A 105 -8.42 8.40 -11.09
N PRO A 106 -9.55 7.67 -11.15
CA PRO A 106 -9.59 6.34 -11.74
C PRO A 106 -9.03 6.36 -13.16
N THR A 107 -7.98 5.59 -13.38
CA THR A 107 -7.36 5.44 -14.70
C THR A 107 -8.05 4.31 -15.45
N PRO A 108 -8.22 4.41 -16.78
CA PRO A 108 -8.93 3.40 -17.57
C PRO A 108 -8.18 2.06 -17.69
N HIS A 109 -6.89 2.05 -17.36
CA HIS A 109 -6.02 0.86 -17.49
C HIS A 109 -5.91 0.04 -16.20
N LEU A 110 -6.41 0.57 -15.07
CA LEU A 110 -6.46 -0.16 -13.81
C LEU A 110 -7.87 -0.67 -13.53
N PRO A 111 -7.99 -1.82 -12.84
CA PRO A 111 -9.29 -2.31 -12.43
C PRO A 111 -10.04 -1.27 -11.57
N HIS A 112 -11.35 -1.17 -11.79
CA HIS A 112 -12.24 -0.36 -10.96
C HIS A 112 -12.71 -1.12 -9.72
N ASP A 113 -12.75 -2.45 -9.83
CA ASP A 113 -13.05 -3.37 -8.75
C ASP A 113 -11.87 -3.46 -7.77
N ASP A 114 -12.17 -3.42 -6.48
CA ASP A 114 -11.17 -3.36 -5.40
C ASP A 114 -10.37 -4.65 -5.31
N ASP A 115 -11.04 -5.79 -5.50
CA ASP A 115 -10.42 -7.11 -5.42
C ASP A 115 -9.45 -7.30 -6.58
N ALA A 116 -9.89 -6.97 -7.79
CA ALA A 116 -9.04 -6.99 -8.98
C ALA A 116 -7.87 -6.00 -8.88
N LEU A 117 -8.10 -4.78 -8.37
CA LEU A 117 -7.04 -3.79 -8.18
C LEU A 117 -6.00 -4.29 -7.19
N VAL A 118 -6.42 -4.76 -6.02
CA VAL A 118 -5.52 -5.28 -5.00
C VAL A 118 -4.75 -6.50 -5.52
N ALA A 119 -5.41 -7.43 -6.23
CA ALA A 119 -4.75 -8.60 -6.81
C ALA A 119 -3.62 -8.21 -7.78
N VAL A 120 -3.87 -7.27 -8.69
CA VAL A 120 -2.86 -6.77 -9.64
C VAL A 120 -1.68 -6.10 -8.91
N LEU A 121 -1.98 -5.29 -7.90
CA LEU A 121 -0.95 -4.58 -7.13
C LEU A 121 -0.09 -5.55 -6.30
N VAL A 122 -0.70 -6.55 -5.68
CA VAL A 122 0.00 -7.59 -4.92
C VAL A 122 0.83 -8.47 -5.86
N GLN A 123 0.34 -8.78 -7.05
CA GLN A 123 1.11 -9.52 -8.06
C GLN A 123 2.35 -8.72 -8.51
N GLY A 124 2.18 -7.42 -8.79
CA GLY A 124 3.30 -6.54 -9.13
C GLY A 124 4.32 -6.44 -8.00
N ALA A 125 3.85 -6.30 -6.75
CA ALA A 125 4.70 -6.32 -5.56
C ALA A 125 5.45 -7.65 -5.40
N GLY A 126 4.78 -8.77 -5.67
CA GLY A 126 5.39 -10.10 -5.63
C GLY A 126 6.53 -10.25 -6.64
N GLY A 127 6.38 -9.67 -7.84
CA GLY A 127 7.45 -9.59 -8.83
C GLY A 127 8.65 -8.78 -8.35
N MET A 128 8.42 -7.61 -7.73
CA MET A 128 9.50 -6.78 -7.17
C MET A 128 10.24 -7.43 -6.01
N LEU A 129 9.54 -8.27 -5.23
CA LEU A 129 10.10 -8.97 -4.08
C LEU A 129 10.84 -10.26 -4.47
N GLU A 130 10.73 -10.68 -5.73
CA GLU A 130 11.21 -11.99 -6.20
C GLU A 130 10.73 -13.10 -5.25
N LEU A 131 9.43 -13.10 -4.93
CA LEU A 131 8.89 -13.99 -3.90
C LEU A 131 9.31 -15.44 -4.16
N LYS A 132 9.89 -16.06 -3.15
CA LYS A 132 10.25 -17.47 -3.22
C LYS A 132 8.96 -18.30 -3.17
N PRO A 133 8.86 -19.41 -3.92
CA PRO A 133 7.80 -20.38 -3.71
C PRO A 133 7.86 -20.83 -2.25
N CYS A 134 6.70 -20.90 -1.56
CA CYS A 134 6.67 -21.57 -0.27
C CYS A 134 7.06 -23.05 -0.47
N PRO A 135 7.89 -23.62 0.43
CA PRO A 135 8.20 -25.05 0.41
C PRO A 135 6.97 -25.92 0.69
#